data_AF-A0A8H3LK33-F1
#
_entry.id   AF-A0A8H3LK33-F1
#
_cell.length_a   1.000
_cell.length_b   1.000
_cell.length_c   1.000
_cell.angle_alpha   90.00
_cell.angle_beta   90.00
_cell.angle_gamma   90.00
#
_symmetry.space_group_name_H-M   'P 1'
#
loop_
_entity.id
_entity.type
_entity.pdbx_description
1 polymer ?
#
loop_
_entity_poly.entity_id
_entity_poly.type
_entity_poly.pdbx_seq_one_letter_code
_entity_poly.pdbx_strand_id
1 'polypeptide(L)'
;MRRISQIASHELLHEELLELVQDYLIKKRSRWICGNSAIILSAVIKFDSCRKLQDYCFEVICDDPLPFLSSKAFPLTNKDVFFCLLQRDDLSIEETIVWDYLLEWGIEQTPGLGNENSDRTKWNDDENYETLKLILNQFIPLVRFLEVSHTDFFHKVCPYKNIIPISIYEEIERFHYKNVLPTIPAFPPRIGSIFKINIIKSKLTNIIINWIGRKHAMRNRTKNDSLYKFNLVYQVIGLVMNHLKRNVKVEWRV
;
A
#
# COMPACT_ATOMS: atom_id res chain seq x y z
N MET A 1 -22.13 -40.88 16.70
CA MET A 1 -22.79 -40.18 15.58
C MET A 1 -23.67 -39.00 16.01
N ARG A 2 -24.70 -39.14 16.87
CA ARG A 2 -25.61 -38.03 17.24
C ARG A 2 -24.97 -36.79 17.90
N ARG A 3 -23.90 -36.94 18.69
CA ARG A 3 -23.19 -35.78 19.28
C ARG A 3 -22.36 -35.00 18.26
N ILE A 4 -21.79 -35.70 17.28
CA ILE A 4 -20.98 -35.08 16.22
C ILE A 4 -21.89 -34.30 15.26
N SER A 5 -23.09 -34.81 14.95
CA SER A 5 -24.06 -34.06 14.11
C SER A 5 -24.63 -32.82 14.80
N GLN A 6 -24.77 -32.82 16.12
CA GLN A 6 -25.24 -31.65 16.88
C GLN A 6 -24.16 -30.57 16.98
N ILE A 7 -22.91 -30.95 17.23
CA ILE A 7 -21.77 -30.01 17.25
C ILE A 7 -21.58 -29.42 15.84
N ALA A 8 -21.56 -30.26 14.80
CA ALA A 8 -21.47 -29.80 13.42
C ALA A 8 -22.63 -28.88 13.02
N SER A 9 -23.87 -29.16 13.45
CA SER A 9 -25.03 -28.29 13.16
C SER A 9 -24.96 -26.95 13.89
N HIS A 10 -24.43 -26.90 15.11
CA HIS A 10 -24.29 -25.64 15.86
C HIS A 10 -23.16 -24.77 15.30
N GLU A 11 -22.05 -25.38 14.91
CA GLU A 11 -20.95 -24.69 14.22
C GLU A 11 -21.40 -24.13 12.87
N LEU A 12 -22.13 -24.92 12.06
CA LEU A 12 -22.66 -24.46 10.77
C LEU A 12 -23.62 -23.25 10.91
N LEU A 13 -24.54 -23.31 11.87
CA LEU A 13 -25.49 -22.22 12.12
C LEU A 13 -24.79 -20.95 12.63
N HIS A 14 -23.66 -21.11 13.33
CA HIS A 14 -22.86 -19.99 13.80
C HIS A 14 -22.09 -19.31 12.66
N GLU A 15 -21.51 -20.08 11.75
CA GLU A 15 -20.84 -19.56 10.55
C GLU A 15 -21.83 -18.83 9.61
N GLU A 16 -22.99 -19.42 9.35
CA GLU A 16 -24.05 -18.78 8.53
C GLU A 16 -24.54 -17.47 9.14
N LEU A 17 -24.75 -17.45 10.47
CA LEU A 17 -25.15 -16.23 11.17
C LEU A 17 -24.07 -15.15 11.08
N LEU A 18 -22.81 -15.53 11.27
CA LEU A 18 -21.69 -14.61 11.19
C LEU A 18 -21.54 -14.04 9.77
N GLU A 19 -21.73 -14.86 8.74
CA GLU A 19 -21.77 -14.38 7.35
C GLU A 19 -22.89 -13.36 7.13
N LEU A 20 -24.11 -13.65 7.60
CA LEU A 20 -25.24 -12.73 7.48
C LEU A 20 -24.99 -11.40 8.21
N VAL A 21 -24.36 -11.44 9.38
CA VAL A 21 -23.99 -10.25 10.15
C VAL A 21 -22.95 -9.42 9.40
N GLN A 22 -21.90 -10.05 8.87
CA GLN A 22 -20.87 -9.36 8.08
C GLN A 22 -21.49 -8.69 6.85
N ASP A 23 -22.31 -9.42 6.10
CA ASP A 23 -23.04 -8.91 4.94
C ASP A 23 -23.94 -7.72 5.29
N TYR A 24 -24.69 -7.82 6.40
CA TYR A 24 -25.55 -6.75 6.88
C TYR A 24 -24.75 -5.50 7.25
N LEU A 25 -23.67 -5.66 8.01
CA LEU A 25 -22.80 -4.56 8.43
C LEU A 25 -22.21 -3.85 7.20
N ILE A 26 -21.66 -4.60 6.25
CA ILE A 26 -21.08 -4.04 5.03
C ILE A 26 -22.16 -3.31 4.21
N LYS A 27 -23.32 -3.94 3.98
CA LYS A 27 -24.38 -3.38 3.10
C LYS A 27 -25.14 -2.21 3.73
N LYS A 28 -25.38 -2.23 5.05
CA LYS A 28 -26.26 -1.27 5.73
C LYS A 28 -25.52 -0.27 6.62
N ARG A 29 -24.30 -0.60 7.05
CA ARG A 29 -23.47 0.23 7.95
C ARG A 29 -22.12 0.60 7.34
N SER A 30 -21.95 0.49 6.01
CA SER A 30 -20.72 0.87 5.29
C SER A 30 -20.11 2.19 5.76
N ARG A 31 -20.91 3.27 5.83
CA ARG A 31 -20.44 4.60 6.26
C ARG A 31 -19.89 4.61 7.70
N TRP A 32 -20.52 3.85 8.59
CA TRP A 32 -20.04 3.71 9.97
C TRP A 32 -18.75 2.88 10.01
N ILE A 33 -18.66 1.81 9.22
CA ILE A 33 -17.42 1.02 9.09
C ILE A 33 -16.30 1.89 8.54
N CYS A 34 -16.55 2.71 7.52
CA CYS A 34 -15.53 3.59 6.96
C CYS A 34 -14.94 4.55 7.98
N GLY A 35 -15.78 5.11 8.88
CA GLY A 35 -15.31 5.99 9.95
C GLY A 35 -14.62 5.26 11.12
N ASN A 36 -14.72 3.93 11.20
CA ASN A 36 -14.23 3.13 12.34
C ASN A 36 -13.38 1.93 11.89
N SER A 37 -12.86 1.94 10.65
CA SER A 37 -12.21 0.79 10.01
C SER A 37 -11.02 0.31 10.83
N ALA A 38 -10.21 1.23 11.37
CA ALA A 38 -9.08 0.93 12.26
C ALA A 38 -9.49 0.10 13.48
N ILE A 39 -10.52 0.58 14.18
CA ILE A 39 -11.01 -0.01 15.43
C ILE A 39 -11.63 -1.37 15.15
N ILE A 40 -12.52 -1.43 14.15
CA ILE A 40 -13.19 -2.66 13.74
C ILE A 40 -12.15 -3.70 13.35
N LEU A 41 -11.21 -3.34 12.47
CA LEU A 41 -10.17 -4.23 11.99
C LEU A 41 -9.33 -4.76 13.15
N SER A 42 -8.90 -3.91 14.08
CA SER A 42 -8.15 -4.35 15.27
C SER A 42 -8.92 -5.36 16.13
N ALA A 43 -10.25 -5.22 16.22
CA ALA A 43 -11.11 -6.13 16.97
C ALA A 43 -11.30 -7.47 16.24
N VAL A 44 -11.39 -7.46 14.91
CA VAL A 44 -11.72 -8.64 14.11
C VAL A 44 -10.53 -9.37 13.50
N ILE A 45 -9.32 -8.77 13.49
CA ILE A 45 -8.14 -9.31 12.77
C ILE A 45 -7.72 -10.71 13.23
N LYS A 46 -7.97 -11.06 14.50
CA LYS A 46 -7.62 -12.37 15.05
C LYS A 46 -8.67 -13.47 14.77
N PHE A 47 -9.78 -13.11 14.13
CA PHE A 47 -10.90 -14.01 13.88
C PHE A 47 -11.02 -14.31 12.39
N ASP A 48 -10.47 -15.44 11.95
CA ASP A 48 -10.51 -15.86 10.54
C ASP A 48 -11.93 -15.95 9.97
N SER A 49 -12.92 -16.20 10.83
CA SER A 49 -14.33 -16.24 10.46
C SER A 49 -14.88 -14.87 10.02
N CYS A 50 -14.24 -13.77 10.44
CA CYS A 50 -14.62 -12.39 10.11
C CYS A 50 -13.96 -11.86 8.82
N ARG A 51 -13.53 -12.75 7.92
CA ARG A 51 -12.75 -12.40 6.72
C ARG A 51 -13.42 -11.38 5.80
N LYS A 52 -14.72 -11.49 5.53
CA LYS A 52 -15.44 -10.52 4.65
C LYS A 52 -15.36 -9.10 5.23
N LEU A 53 -15.51 -8.98 6.54
CA LEU A 53 -15.43 -7.67 7.22
C LEU A 53 -13.99 -7.16 7.30
N GLN A 54 -13.01 -8.04 7.54
CA GLN A 54 -11.59 -7.69 7.48
C GLN A 54 -11.22 -7.14 6.10
N ASP A 55 -11.55 -7.88 5.04
CA ASP A 55 -11.27 -7.50 3.65
C ASP A 55 -11.89 -6.14 3.31
N TYR A 56 -13.15 -5.92 3.67
CA TYR A 56 -13.81 -4.63 3.46
C TYR A 56 -13.13 -3.48 4.23
N CYS A 57 -12.69 -3.72 5.48
CA CYS A 57 -11.94 -2.70 6.24
C CYS A 57 -10.58 -2.41 5.60
N PHE A 58 -9.86 -3.43 5.13
CA PHE A 58 -8.60 -3.25 4.41
C PHE A 58 -8.79 -2.48 3.11
N GLU A 59 -9.83 -2.79 2.32
CA GLU A 59 -10.16 -2.06 1.09
C GLU A 59 -10.37 -0.57 1.38
N VAL A 60 -11.13 -0.24 2.43
CA VAL A 60 -11.36 1.16 2.83
C VAL A 60 -10.06 1.85 3.25
N ILE A 61 -9.22 1.19 4.05
CA ILE A 61 -7.95 1.78 4.51
C ILE A 61 -6.97 1.92 3.34
N CYS A 62 -6.93 0.97 2.39
CA CYS A 62 -5.99 1.02 1.27
C CYS A 62 -6.36 2.11 0.25
N ASP A 63 -7.64 2.44 0.11
CA ASP A 63 -8.11 3.53 -0.77
C ASP A 63 -7.68 4.92 -0.26
N ASP A 64 -7.77 5.15 1.06
CA ASP A 64 -7.29 6.38 1.72
C ASP A 64 -6.55 6.04 3.03
N PRO A 65 -5.25 5.72 2.98
CA PRO A 65 -4.49 5.24 4.13
C PRO A 65 -4.06 6.35 5.10
N LEU A 66 -4.00 7.61 4.65
CA LEU A 66 -3.48 8.72 5.45
C LEU A 66 -4.29 8.99 6.73
N PRO A 67 -5.64 9.00 6.73
CA PRO A 67 -6.43 9.13 7.96
C PRO A 67 -6.15 8.04 8.99
N PHE A 68 -5.85 6.82 8.53
CA PHE A 68 -5.48 5.71 9.40
C PHE A 68 -4.07 5.91 9.98
N LEU A 69 -3.08 6.15 9.13
CA LEU A 69 -1.66 6.26 9.53
C LEU A 69 -1.39 7.51 10.38
N SER A 70 -2.06 8.64 10.08
CA SER A 70 -1.89 9.90 10.82
C SER A 70 -2.63 9.94 12.15
N SER A 71 -3.39 8.88 12.49
CA SER A 71 -4.13 8.82 13.74
C SER A 71 -3.19 8.68 14.92
N LYS A 72 -3.49 9.36 16.04
CA LYS A 72 -2.76 9.16 17.31
C LYS A 72 -2.84 7.72 17.83
N ALA A 73 -3.82 6.95 17.36
CA ALA A 73 -3.97 5.54 17.70
C ALA A 73 -3.09 4.62 16.83
N PHE A 74 -2.52 5.11 15.73
CA PHE A 74 -1.73 4.29 14.80
C PHE A 74 -0.49 3.67 15.46
N PRO A 75 0.36 4.43 16.18
CA PRO A 75 1.51 3.84 16.86
C PRO A 75 1.12 2.77 17.89
N LEU A 76 -0.11 2.81 18.41
CA LEU A 76 -0.67 1.84 19.37
C LEU A 76 -1.40 0.67 18.70
N THR A 77 -1.46 0.64 17.37
CA THR A 77 -2.24 -0.34 16.62
C THR A 77 -1.59 -1.72 16.65
N ASN A 78 -2.42 -2.76 16.59
CA ASN A 78 -1.96 -4.14 16.52
C ASN A 78 -0.98 -4.33 15.35
N LYS A 79 0.21 -4.87 15.65
CA LYS A 79 1.26 -5.23 14.69
C LYS A 79 0.73 -6.05 13.49
N ASP A 80 -0.26 -6.91 13.72
CA ASP A 80 -0.82 -7.79 12.68
C ASP A 80 -1.54 -6.96 11.60
N VAL A 81 -2.26 -5.91 12.01
CA VAL A 81 -2.95 -5.01 11.09
C VAL A 81 -1.94 -4.29 10.20
N PHE A 82 -0.89 -3.75 10.80
CA PHE A 82 0.13 -3.02 10.05
C PHE A 82 0.91 -3.94 9.12
N PHE A 83 1.27 -5.14 9.58
CA PHE A 83 1.92 -6.16 8.77
C PHE A 83 1.08 -6.51 7.54
N CYS A 84 -0.21 -6.82 7.72
CA CYS A 84 -1.13 -7.11 6.62
C CYS A 84 -1.26 -5.93 5.65
N LEU A 85 -1.32 -4.68 6.14
CA LEU A 85 -1.33 -3.50 5.27
C LEU A 85 -0.08 -3.41 4.40
N LEU A 86 1.11 -3.66 4.97
CA LEU A 86 2.37 -3.60 4.21
C LEU A 86 2.47 -4.70 3.14
N GLN A 87 1.80 -5.83 3.31
CA GLN A 87 1.74 -6.88 2.28
C GLN A 87 0.91 -6.51 1.05
N ARG A 88 0.00 -5.53 1.16
CA ARG A 88 -0.95 -5.21 0.09
C ARG A 88 -0.36 -4.34 -1.01
N ASP A 89 -0.59 -4.75 -2.26
CA ASP A 89 -0.17 -4.00 -3.45
C ASP A 89 -1.07 -2.81 -3.80
N ASP A 90 -2.31 -2.80 -3.28
CA ASP A 90 -3.32 -1.76 -3.53
C ASP A 90 -3.32 -0.64 -2.47
N LEU A 91 -2.40 -0.68 -1.50
CA LEU A 91 -2.22 0.38 -0.50
C LEU A 91 -1.77 1.68 -1.18
N SER A 92 -2.66 2.68 -1.23
CA SER A 92 -2.47 3.89 -2.05
C SER A 92 -1.61 4.98 -1.40
N ILE A 93 -0.32 4.71 -1.19
CA ILE A 93 0.62 5.65 -0.57
C ILE A 93 2.05 5.51 -1.12
N GLU A 94 2.82 6.60 -1.07
CA GLU A 94 4.24 6.60 -1.45
C GLU A 94 5.09 5.79 -0.48
N GLU A 95 6.04 5.01 -0.99
CA GLU A 95 6.84 4.12 -0.14
C GLU A 95 7.74 4.89 0.84
N THR A 96 8.16 6.11 0.48
CA THR A 96 8.85 7.01 1.42
C THR A 96 7.99 7.31 2.65
N ILE A 97 6.68 7.48 2.48
CA ILE A 97 5.76 7.75 3.60
C ILE A 97 5.52 6.47 4.40
N VAL A 98 5.43 5.30 3.72
CA VAL A 98 5.39 3.99 4.40
C VAL A 98 6.57 3.82 5.34
N TRP A 99 7.77 4.16 4.86
CA TRP A 99 9.00 4.10 5.64
C TRP A 99 8.95 5.00 6.88
N ASP A 100 8.50 6.25 6.72
CA ASP A 100 8.38 7.20 7.84
C ASP A 100 7.44 6.67 8.93
N TYR A 101 6.25 6.16 8.55
CA TYR A 101 5.30 5.58 9.52
C TYR A 101 5.78 4.25 10.12
N LEU A 102 6.53 3.44 9.37
CA LEU A 102 7.11 2.21 9.90
C LEU A 102 8.14 2.52 10.99
N LEU A 103 8.98 3.53 10.78
CA LEU A 103 9.92 4.01 11.78
C LEU A 103 9.20 4.58 13.01
N GLU A 104 8.21 5.45 12.81
CA GLU A 104 7.43 6.02 13.90
C GLU A 104 6.77 4.92 14.75
N TRP A 105 6.13 3.94 14.10
CA TRP A 105 5.54 2.80 14.77
C TRP A 105 6.58 1.98 15.52
N GLY A 106 7.71 1.64 14.89
CA GLY A 106 8.78 0.84 15.53
C GLY A 106 9.40 1.52 16.74
N ILE A 107 9.60 2.84 16.67
CA ILE A 107 10.14 3.66 17.77
C ILE A 107 9.17 3.65 18.96
N GLU A 108 7.86 3.83 18.72
CA GLU A 108 6.87 3.79 19.80
C GLU A 108 6.75 2.39 20.42
N GLN A 109 6.97 1.33 19.65
CA GLN A 109 7.02 -0.05 20.16
C GLN A 109 8.31 -0.36 20.93
N THR A 110 9.35 0.46 20.83
CA THR A 110 10.64 0.22 21.47
C THR A 110 10.64 0.82 22.88
N PRO A 111 10.78 0.00 23.95
CA PRO A 111 10.82 0.51 25.32
C PRO A 111 11.94 1.55 25.49
N GLY A 112 11.62 2.70 26.10
CA GLY A 112 12.59 3.78 26.36
C GLY A 112 12.88 4.72 25.17
N LEU A 113 12.37 4.41 23.97
CA LEU A 113 12.42 5.32 22.82
C LEU A 113 11.10 6.10 22.62
N GLY A 114 9.95 5.50 22.96
CA GLY A 114 8.63 6.11 22.84
C GLY A 114 8.43 7.39 23.67
N ASN A 115 7.66 8.34 23.10
CA ASN A 115 7.25 9.67 23.60
C ASN A 115 8.29 10.67 24.16
N GLU A 116 9.51 10.27 24.52
CA GLU A 116 10.52 11.19 25.10
C GLU A 116 11.87 11.24 24.35
N ASN A 117 12.11 10.35 23.37
CA ASN A 117 13.41 10.19 22.69
C ASN A 117 13.32 10.03 21.16
N SER A 118 12.53 10.87 20.47
CA SER A 118 12.58 10.95 18.98
C SER A 118 13.91 11.51 18.43
N ASP A 119 14.75 12.07 19.32
CA ASP A 119 16.07 12.55 18.99
C ASP A 119 17.09 11.39 18.99
N ARG A 120 17.52 10.96 17.80
CA ARG A 120 18.52 9.91 17.63
C ARG A 120 19.83 10.19 18.35
N THR A 121 20.16 11.46 18.62
CA THR A 121 21.41 11.83 19.32
C THR A 121 21.43 11.38 20.78
N LYS A 122 20.27 11.00 21.33
CA LYS A 122 20.12 10.53 22.71
C LYS A 122 20.01 9.00 22.82
N TRP A 123 20.07 8.28 21.70
CA TRP A 123 19.93 6.84 21.72
C TRP A 123 21.21 6.21 22.28
N ASN A 124 21.06 5.20 23.13
CA ASN A 124 22.16 4.30 23.43
C ASN A 124 22.42 3.48 22.16
N ASP A 125 23.50 3.78 21.45
CA ASP A 125 23.73 3.37 20.07
C ASP A 125 23.63 1.86 19.83
N ASP A 126 23.95 1.02 20.82
CA ASP A 126 23.93 -0.43 20.65
C ASP A 126 22.57 -1.06 21.04
N GLU A 127 22.04 -0.76 22.23
CA GLU A 127 20.84 -1.45 22.75
C GLU A 127 19.54 -0.99 22.06
N ASN A 128 19.41 0.31 21.80
CA ASN A 128 18.20 0.88 21.21
C ASN A 128 18.06 0.46 19.74
N TYR A 129 19.16 0.49 18.98
CA TYR A 129 19.15 0.07 17.58
C TYR A 129 18.92 -1.44 17.44
N GLU A 130 19.52 -2.28 18.29
CA GLU A 130 19.27 -3.72 18.22
C GLU A 130 17.82 -4.06 18.60
N THR A 131 17.22 -3.37 19.58
CA THR A 131 15.80 -3.58 19.92
C THR A 131 14.87 -3.16 18.77
N LEU A 132 15.10 -1.98 18.19
CA LEU A 132 14.32 -1.48 17.07
C LEU A 132 14.45 -2.40 15.84
N LYS A 133 15.66 -2.88 15.56
CA LYS A 133 15.95 -3.86 14.51
C LYS A 133 15.15 -5.14 14.71
N LEU A 134 15.10 -5.70 15.92
CA LEU A 134 14.32 -6.90 16.21
C LEU A 134 12.82 -6.69 15.96
N ILE A 135 12.27 -5.54 16.36
CA ILE A 135 10.86 -5.18 16.14
C ILE A 135 10.56 -5.05 14.65
N LEU A 136 11.41 -4.34 13.91
CA LEU A 136 11.20 -4.01 12.51
C LEU A 136 11.57 -5.13 11.55
N ASN A 137 12.38 -6.12 11.96
CA ASN A 137 12.95 -7.15 11.09
C ASN A 137 11.90 -7.87 10.22
N GLN A 138 10.72 -8.16 10.76
CA GLN A 138 9.65 -8.82 9.99
C GLN A 138 8.96 -7.89 8.97
N PHE A 139 9.04 -6.57 9.16
CA PHE A 139 8.42 -5.57 8.29
C PHE A 139 9.36 -5.06 7.21
N ILE A 140 10.68 -5.01 7.47
CA ILE A 140 11.67 -4.51 6.50
C ILE A 140 11.54 -5.18 5.12
N PRO A 141 11.36 -6.51 4.98
CA PRO A 141 11.18 -7.16 3.68
C PRO A 141 9.91 -6.76 2.94
N LEU A 142 8.93 -6.13 3.61
CA LEU A 142 7.67 -5.69 3.01
C LEU A 142 7.76 -4.26 2.44
N VAL A 143 8.84 -3.54 2.71
CA VAL A 143 9.08 -2.19 2.21
C VAL A 143 9.67 -2.26 0.80
N ARG A 144 9.06 -1.55 -0.15
CA ARG A 144 9.48 -1.50 -1.56
C ARG A 144 10.56 -0.44 -1.77
N PHE A 145 11.74 -0.63 -1.18
CA PHE A 145 12.85 0.34 -1.21
C PHE A 145 13.33 0.77 -2.61
N LEU A 146 12.98 0.03 -3.66
CA LEU A 146 13.24 0.40 -5.05
C LEU A 146 12.34 1.54 -5.56
N GLU A 147 11.18 1.72 -4.93
CA GLU A 147 10.23 2.80 -5.20
C GLU A 147 10.53 4.07 -4.40
N VAL A 148 11.49 4.01 -3.47
CA VAL A 148 11.99 5.18 -2.74
C VAL A 148 12.90 5.99 -3.67
N SER A 149 12.82 7.31 -3.65
CA SER A 149 13.70 8.13 -4.49
C SER A 149 15.15 8.07 -4.00
N HIS A 150 16.14 8.27 -4.87
CA HIS A 150 17.56 8.34 -4.45
C HIS A 150 17.79 9.38 -3.33
N THR A 151 17.12 10.54 -3.43
CA THR A 151 17.19 11.60 -2.42
C THR A 151 16.62 11.13 -1.08
N ASP A 152 15.44 10.52 -1.08
CA ASP A 152 14.82 10.01 0.14
C ASP A 152 15.60 8.83 0.73
N PHE A 153 16.13 7.95 -0.10
CA PHE A 153 17.01 6.87 0.35
C PHE A 153 18.18 7.44 1.15
N PHE A 154 18.89 8.43 0.59
CA PHE A 154 20.04 9.04 1.25
C PHE A 154 19.67 9.76 2.56
N HIS A 155 18.56 10.50 2.60
CA HIS A 155 18.20 11.32 3.76
C HIS A 155 17.39 10.58 4.83
N LYS A 156 16.60 9.57 4.44
CA LYS A 156 15.64 8.90 5.34
C LYS A 156 15.96 7.44 5.60
N VAL A 157 16.54 6.71 4.64
CA VAL A 157 16.82 5.27 4.79
C VAL A 157 18.25 5.02 5.27
N CYS A 158 19.26 5.64 4.64
CA CYS A 158 20.68 5.48 5.02
C CYS A 158 20.98 5.74 6.51
N PRO A 159 20.37 6.72 7.19
CA PRO A 159 20.64 6.94 8.61
C PRO A 159 20.25 5.76 9.52
N TYR A 160 19.39 4.87 9.03
CA TYR A 160 18.88 3.70 9.73
C TYR A 160 19.46 2.40 9.18
N LYS A 161 20.60 2.44 8.48
CA LYS A 161 21.23 1.23 7.90
C LYS A 161 21.41 0.08 8.90
N ASN A 162 21.65 0.39 10.19
CA ASN A 162 21.93 -0.59 11.23
C ASN A 162 20.71 -1.46 11.60
N ILE A 163 19.48 -0.98 11.35
CA ILE A 163 18.25 -1.75 11.60
C ILE A 163 17.80 -2.57 10.39
N ILE A 164 18.38 -2.34 9.22
CA ILE A 164 18.06 -3.06 7.99
C ILE A 164 18.99 -4.28 7.89
N PRO A 165 18.48 -5.49 7.61
CA PRO A 165 19.33 -6.65 7.38
C PRO A 165 20.38 -6.37 6.31
N ILE A 166 21.64 -6.72 6.57
CA ILE A 166 22.77 -6.33 5.72
C ILE A 166 22.60 -6.78 4.26
N SER A 167 22.07 -7.98 4.04
CA SER A 167 21.77 -8.51 2.70
C SER A 167 20.76 -7.66 1.93
N ILE A 168 19.74 -7.14 2.61
CA ILE A 168 18.73 -6.26 2.02
C ILE A 168 19.37 -4.89 1.74
N TYR A 169 20.10 -4.32 2.70
CA TYR A 169 20.71 -3.01 2.57
C TYR A 169 21.71 -2.93 1.40
N GLU A 170 22.59 -3.92 1.27
CA GLU A 170 23.58 -3.98 0.19
C GLU A 170 22.93 -4.02 -1.20
N GLU A 171 21.80 -4.72 -1.34
CA GLU A 171 21.06 -4.77 -2.61
C GLU A 171 20.37 -3.44 -2.94
N ILE A 172 19.76 -2.79 -1.95
CA ILE A 172 19.15 -1.45 -2.10
C ILE A 172 20.23 -0.43 -2.45
N GLU A 173 21.35 -0.47 -1.74
CA GLU A 173 22.51 0.40 -1.96
C GLU A 173 23.05 0.24 -3.39
N ARG A 174 23.18 -1.00 -3.85
CA ARG A 174 23.64 -1.31 -5.21
C ARG A 174 22.68 -0.76 -6.27
N PHE A 175 21.37 -0.83 -6.03
CA PHE A 175 20.38 -0.25 -6.93
C PHE A 175 20.52 1.27 -6.99
N HIS A 176 20.52 1.95 -5.85
CA HIS A 176 20.54 3.42 -5.78
C HIS A 176 21.84 4.04 -6.30
N TYR A 177 23.00 3.43 -6.04
CA TYR A 177 24.28 4.00 -6.47
C TYR A 177 24.78 3.50 -7.83
N LYS A 178 24.45 2.25 -8.22
CA LYS A 178 25.01 1.60 -9.41
C LYS A 178 23.97 1.31 -10.48
N ASN A 179 22.68 1.62 -10.24
CA ASN A 179 21.56 1.28 -11.13
C ASN A 179 21.52 -0.20 -11.53
N VAL A 180 21.94 -1.09 -10.61
CA VAL A 180 21.87 -2.54 -10.84
C VAL A 180 20.61 -3.09 -10.19
N LEU A 181 19.82 -3.83 -10.96
CA LEU A 181 18.62 -4.47 -10.44
C LEU A 181 18.98 -5.48 -9.33
N PRO A 182 18.27 -5.45 -8.18
CA PRO A 182 18.45 -6.41 -7.10
C PRO A 182 18.17 -7.85 -7.55
N THR A 183 18.70 -8.79 -6.79
CA THR A 183 18.46 -10.23 -6.95
C THR A 183 17.34 -10.74 -6.05
N ILE A 184 17.00 -10.01 -4.98
CA ILE A 184 15.91 -10.32 -4.07
C ILE A 184 14.57 -10.16 -4.82
N PRO A 185 13.61 -11.10 -4.62
CA PRO A 185 12.24 -10.92 -5.10
C PRO A 185 11.64 -9.66 -4.48
N ALA A 186 11.48 -8.61 -5.30
CA ALA A 186 10.86 -7.37 -4.89
C ALA A 186 9.34 -7.46 -5.06
N PHE A 187 8.61 -6.95 -4.08
CA PHE A 187 7.18 -6.68 -4.27
C PHE A 187 7.00 -5.70 -5.43
N PRO A 188 5.91 -5.83 -6.21
CA PRO A 188 5.60 -4.83 -7.23
C PRO A 188 5.35 -3.47 -6.56
N PRO A 189 5.55 -2.34 -7.28
CA PRO A 189 5.22 -1.03 -6.76
C PRO A 189 3.80 -0.99 -6.17
N ARG A 190 3.57 -0.25 -5.07
CA ARG A 190 2.21 -0.03 -4.57
C ARG A 190 1.47 0.86 -5.56
N ILE A 191 0.57 0.27 -6.33
CA ILE A 191 -0.23 0.99 -7.31
C ILE A 191 -1.51 1.41 -6.61
N GLY A 192 -1.38 2.46 -5.80
CA GLY A 192 -2.53 3.21 -5.35
C GLY A 192 -3.38 3.72 -6.52
N SER A 193 -4.64 4.03 -6.26
CA SER A 193 -5.58 4.69 -7.20
C SER A 193 -4.98 5.96 -7.86
N ILE A 194 -3.92 6.53 -7.26
CA ILE A 194 -3.10 7.62 -7.78
C ILE A 194 -2.63 7.37 -9.23
N PHE A 195 -2.16 6.16 -9.59
CA PHE A 195 -1.71 5.88 -10.95
C PHE A 195 -2.86 5.64 -11.94
N LYS A 196 -4.07 5.30 -11.45
CA LYS A 196 -5.27 5.22 -12.28
C LYS A 196 -5.68 6.61 -12.84
N ILE A 197 -5.34 7.69 -12.14
CA ILE A 197 -5.71 9.06 -12.52
C ILE A 197 -4.52 9.85 -13.09
N ASN A 198 -3.30 9.72 -12.54
CA ASN A 198 -2.15 10.56 -12.95
C ASN A 198 -1.54 10.19 -14.31
N ILE A 199 -1.70 8.96 -14.80
CA ILE A 199 -1.31 8.63 -16.20
C ILE A 199 -2.22 9.37 -17.19
N ILE A 200 -3.45 9.69 -16.80
CA ILE A 200 -4.40 10.54 -17.53
C ILE A 200 -4.26 11.99 -17.02
N LYS A 201 -3.03 12.51 -16.89
CA LYS A 201 -2.82 13.94 -16.61
C LYS A 201 -3.47 14.72 -17.77
N SER A 202 -4.36 15.68 -17.47
CA SER A 202 -5.10 16.51 -18.44
C SER A 202 -4.24 17.01 -19.62
N LYS A 203 -2.95 17.32 -19.41
CA LYS A 203 -2.00 17.66 -20.48
C LYS A 203 -1.74 16.50 -21.45
N LEU A 204 -1.45 15.30 -20.96
CA LEU A 204 -1.24 14.11 -21.80
C LEU A 204 -2.53 13.75 -22.53
N THR A 205 -3.66 13.82 -21.83
CA THR A 205 -5.01 13.63 -22.39
C THR A 205 -5.27 14.62 -23.52
N ASN A 206 -4.97 15.91 -23.33
CA ASN A 206 -5.12 16.93 -24.36
C ASN A 206 -4.24 16.66 -25.58
N ILE A 207 -2.99 16.23 -25.37
CA ILE A 207 -2.09 15.85 -26.46
C ILE A 207 -2.66 14.68 -27.27
N ILE A 208 -3.09 13.61 -26.58
CA ILE A 208 -3.66 12.41 -27.22
C ILE A 208 -4.94 12.78 -27.98
N ILE A 209 -5.85 13.55 -27.37
CA ILE A 209 -7.09 13.98 -28.03
C ILE A 209 -6.79 14.86 -29.25
N ASN A 210 -5.84 15.78 -29.15
CA ASN A 210 -5.46 16.63 -30.28
C ASN A 210 -4.92 15.79 -31.44
N TRP A 211 -4.12 14.76 -31.17
CA TRP A 211 -3.64 13.82 -32.20
C TRP A 211 -4.78 13.04 -32.86
N ILE A 212 -5.72 12.51 -32.07
CA ILE A 212 -6.90 11.81 -32.60
C ILE A 212 -7.71 12.73 -33.52
N GLY A 213 -7.86 14.00 -33.14
CA GLY A 213 -8.55 15.01 -33.95
C GLY A 213 -7.74 15.60 -35.11
N ARG A 214 -6.54 15.07 -35.40
CA ARG A 214 -5.58 15.62 -36.39
C ARG A 214 -5.27 17.11 -36.17
N LYS A 215 -5.18 17.53 -34.90
CA LYS A 215 -4.83 18.88 -34.45
C LYS A 215 -3.42 18.89 -33.85
N HIS A 216 -2.82 20.07 -33.78
CA HIS A 216 -1.49 20.24 -33.18
C HIS A 216 -1.47 19.83 -31.69
N ALA A 217 -0.43 19.11 -31.26
CA ALA A 217 -0.32 18.51 -29.93
C ALA A 217 -0.57 19.51 -28.79
N MET A 218 0.02 20.70 -28.92
CA MET A 218 -0.01 21.78 -27.93
C MET A 218 -1.20 22.75 -28.09
N ARG A 219 -2.19 22.44 -28.94
CA ARG A 219 -3.36 23.30 -29.13
C ARG A 219 -4.24 23.29 -27.87
N ASN A 220 -4.53 24.48 -27.34
CA ASN A 220 -5.54 24.64 -26.29
C ASN A 220 -6.93 24.30 -26.83
N ARG A 221 -7.62 23.38 -26.15
CA ARG A 221 -8.99 22.98 -26.49
C ARG A 221 -10.00 23.97 -25.91
N THR A 222 -11.06 24.20 -26.65
CA THR A 222 -12.18 25.09 -26.32
C THR A 222 -13.44 24.26 -26.04
N LYS A 223 -14.49 24.87 -25.47
CA LYS A 223 -15.77 24.18 -25.19
C LYS A 223 -16.46 23.58 -26.43
N ASN A 224 -16.05 24.00 -27.64
CA ASN A 224 -16.60 23.51 -28.91
C ASN A 224 -15.85 22.27 -29.44
N ASP A 225 -14.80 21.80 -28.76
CA ASP A 225 -14.04 20.64 -29.18
C ASP A 225 -14.69 19.32 -28.70
N SER A 226 -14.53 18.24 -29.48
CA SER A 226 -15.09 16.92 -29.16
C SER A 226 -14.61 16.37 -27.82
N LEU A 227 -15.54 15.83 -27.04
CA LEU A 227 -15.25 15.16 -25.77
C LEU A 227 -14.96 13.69 -26.04
N TYR A 228 -13.82 13.19 -25.54
CA TYR A 228 -13.46 11.78 -25.63
C TYR A 228 -13.43 11.16 -24.24
N LYS A 229 -14.06 10.00 -24.10
CA LYS A 229 -13.98 9.19 -22.90
C LYS A 229 -12.98 8.07 -23.16
N PHE A 230 -11.86 8.09 -22.44
CA PHE A 230 -10.87 7.02 -22.52
C PHE A 230 -11.25 5.90 -21.56
N ASN A 231 -11.37 4.69 -22.08
CA ASN A 231 -11.44 3.47 -21.28
C ASN A 231 -10.09 2.78 -21.37
N LEU A 232 -9.52 2.41 -20.22
CA LEU A 232 -8.26 1.70 -20.15
C LEU A 232 -8.46 0.25 -20.59
N VAL A 233 -7.78 -0.18 -21.64
CA VAL A 233 -7.89 -1.55 -22.19
C VAL A 233 -6.71 -2.44 -21.77
N TYR A 234 -5.50 -1.89 -21.67
CA TYR A 234 -4.31 -2.60 -21.16
C TYR A 234 -3.35 -1.62 -20.46
N GLN A 235 -2.65 -2.09 -19.42
CA GLN A 235 -1.49 -1.42 -18.82
C GLN A 235 -0.23 -2.16 -19.25
N VAL A 236 0.73 -1.45 -19.86
CA VAL A 236 2.08 -1.97 -20.12
C VAL A 236 3.01 -1.33 -19.09
N ILE A 237 3.62 -2.16 -18.25
CA ILE A 237 4.58 -1.75 -17.23
C ILE A 237 5.87 -1.29 -17.91
N GLY A 238 6.40 -0.15 -17.48
CA GLY A 238 7.55 0.54 -18.06
C GLY A 238 8.91 -0.11 -17.81
N LEU A 239 9.05 -1.42 -18.02
CA LEU A 239 10.36 -2.09 -18.08
C LEU A 239 10.67 -2.75 -19.44
N VAL A 240 9.76 -2.69 -20.43
CA VAL A 240 9.99 -3.30 -21.76
C VAL A 240 9.73 -2.30 -22.91
N MET A 241 10.27 -1.09 -22.83
CA MET A 241 10.16 -0.14 -23.95
C MET A 241 11.19 -0.35 -25.07
N ASN A 242 12.12 -1.30 -24.95
CA ASN A 242 13.13 -1.53 -26.00
C ASN A 242 12.74 -2.54 -27.10
N HIS A 243 11.58 -3.20 -27.06
CA HIS A 243 11.26 -4.24 -28.06
C HIS A 243 9.88 -4.23 -28.72
N LEU A 244 8.93 -3.35 -28.35
CA LEU A 244 7.62 -3.34 -29.01
C LEU A 244 7.55 -2.33 -30.18
N LYS A 245 8.28 -2.65 -31.27
CA LYS A 245 7.88 -2.18 -32.60
C LYS A 245 6.71 -3.05 -33.07
N ARG A 246 5.61 -2.38 -33.43
CA ARG A 246 4.46 -2.84 -34.25
C ARG A 246 3.36 -3.64 -33.52
N ASN A 247 2.24 -2.95 -33.29
CA ASN A 247 0.90 -3.25 -33.82
C ASN A 247 -0.18 -2.85 -32.81
N VAL A 248 -0.62 -1.58 -32.87
CA VAL A 248 -1.88 -1.16 -32.24
C VAL A 248 -3.01 -1.44 -33.23
N LYS A 249 -3.88 -2.39 -32.92
CA LYS A 249 -5.13 -2.64 -33.65
C LYS A 249 -6.24 -1.87 -32.93
N VAL A 250 -6.83 -0.89 -33.60
CA VAL A 250 -8.01 -0.15 -33.09
C VAL A 250 -9.24 -0.81 -33.69
N GLU A 251 -10.08 -1.43 -32.87
CA GLU A 251 -11.40 -1.90 -33.28
C GLU A 251 -12.44 -0.79 -33.07
N TRP A 252 -13.23 -0.56 -34.11
CA TRP A 252 -14.35 0.37 -34.12
C TRP A 252 -15.65 -0.42 -33.92
N ARG A 253 -16.53 0.03 -33.03
CA ARG A 253 -17.97 -0.25 -33.15
C ARG A 253 -18.65 1.02 -33.63
N VAL A 254 -19.38 0.88 -34.73
CA VAL A 254 -20.29 1.89 -35.28
C VAL A 254 -21.51 2.01 -34.38
#